data_AF-A0A3B9C1Z0-F1
#
_entry.id   AF-A0A3B9C1Z0-F1
#
_cell.length_a   1.000
_cell.length_b   1.000
_cell.length_c   1.000
_cell.angle_alpha   90.00
_cell.angle_beta   90.00
_cell.angle_gamma   90.00
#
_symmetry.space_group_name_H-M   'P 1'
#
loop_
_entity.id
_entity.type
_entity.pdbx_description
1 polymer ?
#
loop_
_entity_poly.entity_id
_entity_poly.type
_entity_poly.pdbx_seq_one_letter_code
_entity_poly.pdbx_strand_id
1 'polypeptide(L)'
;LKVIVQGLMEAEIFLPKLAPTGWELEYNLDLIEILSNRGDLATVQKFCNICIRNNVNPVYNLPYLQILENLYRNDNNTPALKVVLQDILWLEPGIELYKEWTELVKDPEEIKQFRNKLFAKARSIDYQNMRFRLFWIELLLFEGKIDKVFTDLKTRCLVWDLMVSLSVLYKNDANKTLFLILNALSASMVSSNVEEEEEVIVVNKLIEKVEKLYSEQMIQSYLETLKKDHRYFSTFHKPILKYFTKKYNM
;
A
#
# COMPACT_ATOMS: atom_id res chain seq x y z
N LEU A 1 -28.85 -17.17 5.00
CA LEU A 1 -27.73 -18.12 5.14
C LEU A 1 -27.27 -18.27 6.60
N LYS A 2 -26.95 -17.17 7.31
CA LYS A 2 -26.61 -17.20 8.76
C LYS A 2 -27.59 -17.99 9.65
N VAL A 3 -28.89 -17.81 9.45
CA VAL A 3 -29.97 -18.52 10.17
C VAL A 3 -30.01 -20.03 9.85
N ILE A 4 -29.61 -20.44 8.64
CA ILE A 4 -29.61 -21.83 8.21
C ILE A 4 -28.42 -22.58 8.82
N VAL A 5 -27.24 -21.96 8.83
CA VAL A 5 -26.05 -22.55 9.45
C VAL A 5 -26.25 -22.71 10.97
N GLN A 6 -26.84 -21.71 11.63
CA GLN A 6 -27.15 -21.76 13.05
C GLN A 6 -28.21 -22.83 13.38
N GLY A 7 -29.27 -22.94 12.56
CA GLY A 7 -30.30 -23.97 12.72
C GLY A 7 -29.83 -25.40 12.42
N LEU A 8 -28.89 -25.60 11.48
CA LEU A 8 -28.29 -26.91 11.21
C LEU A 8 -27.39 -27.41 12.37
N MET A 9 -26.82 -26.47 13.13
CA MET A 9 -25.96 -26.76 14.26
C MET A 9 -26.71 -27.04 15.57
N GLU A 10 -27.82 -26.33 15.83
CA GLU A 10 -28.72 -26.62 16.96
C GLU A 10 -29.32 -28.04 16.86
N ALA A 11 -29.40 -28.57 15.64
CA ALA A 11 -29.92 -29.91 15.37
C ALA A 11 -28.89 -31.05 15.49
N GLU A 12 -27.65 -30.78 15.94
CA GLU A 12 -26.53 -31.76 15.98
C GLU A 12 -26.31 -32.52 14.65
N ILE A 13 -26.69 -31.92 13.52
CA ILE A 13 -26.52 -32.54 12.21
C ILE A 13 -25.03 -32.50 11.85
N PHE A 14 -24.36 -33.63 12.10
CA PHE A 14 -23.05 -34.07 11.61
C PHE A 14 -22.21 -33.00 10.86
N LEU A 15 -21.33 -32.33 11.61
CA LEU A 15 -20.22 -31.50 11.12
C LEU A 15 -19.36 -32.12 9.98
N PRO A 16 -19.17 -33.45 9.86
CA PRO A 16 -18.38 -34.04 8.78
C PRO A 16 -18.85 -33.75 7.34
N LYS A 17 -20.05 -33.16 7.16
CA LYS A 17 -20.57 -32.76 5.84
C LYS A 17 -20.42 -31.26 5.51
N LEU A 18 -19.99 -30.44 6.47
CA LEU A 18 -19.75 -29.01 6.23
C LEU A 18 -18.28 -28.83 5.86
N ALA A 19 -18.03 -28.53 4.58
CA ALA A 19 -16.71 -28.26 4.04
C ALA A 19 -16.72 -26.90 3.32
N PRO A 20 -15.57 -26.21 3.22
CA PRO A 20 -15.49 -24.99 2.44
C PRO A 20 -15.89 -25.22 0.98
N THR A 21 -16.61 -24.26 0.40
CA THR A 21 -17.00 -24.25 -1.01
C THR A 21 -16.16 -23.22 -1.77
N GLY A 22 -15.84 -23.48 -3.04
CA GLY A 22 -14.88 -22.65 -3.78
C GLY A 22 -15.33 -21.22 -4.09
N TRP A 23 -16.62 -20.91 -3.99
CA TRP A 23 -17.20 -19.68 -4.51
C TRP A 23 -17.91 -18.81 -3.45
N GLU A 24 -18.06 -19.29 -2.21
CA GLU A 24 -18.86 -18.62 -1.18
C GLU A 24 -17.97 -18.15 -0.03
N LEU A 25 -17.31 -16.99 -0.21
CA LEU A 25 -16.43 -16.40 0.79
C LEU A 25 -17.13 -16.22 2.15
N GLU A 26 -18.34 -15.65 2.16
CA GLU A 26 -19.09 -15.39 3.40
C GLU A 26 -19.43 -16.70 4.14
N TYR A 27 -19.91 -17.71 3.43
CA TYR A 27 -20.21 -19.02 4.02
C TYR A 27 -18.96 -19.66 4.62
N ASN A 28 -17.83 -19.61 3.91
CA ASN A 28 -16.58 -20.19 4.39
C ASN A 28 -16.07 -19.49 5.66
N LEU A 29 -16.18 -18.17 5.71
CA LEU A 29 -15.79 -17.39 6.89
C LEU A 29 -16.71 -17.67 8.08
N ASP A 30 -18.03 -17.72 7.88
CA ASP A 30 -18.99 -18.10 8.92
C ASP A 30 -18.66 -19.50 9.48
N LEU A 31 -18.40 -20.48 8.61
CA LEU A 31 -18.02 -21.83 9.01
C LEU A 31 -16.72 -21.86 9.83
N ILE A 32 -15.72 -21.09 9.40
CA ILE A 32 -14.44 -20.99 10.11
C ILE A 32 -14.60 -20.30 11.47
N GLU A 33 -15.39 -19.24 11.56
CA GLU A 33 -15.69 -18.53 12.81
C GLU A 33 -16.33 -19.46 13.84
N ILE A 34 -17.32 -20.25 13.41
CA ILE A 34 -17.97 -21.25 14.25
C ILE A 34 -16.98 -22.28 14.81
N LEU A 35 -16.08 -22.79 13.96
CA LEU A 35 -15.07 -23.77 14.38
C LEU A 35 -14.07 -23.16 15.37
N SER A 36 -13.67 -21.90 15.13
CA SER A 36 -12.79 -21.13 16.00
C SER A 36 -13.41 -20.96 17.40
N ASN A 37 -14.69 -20.57 17.47
CA ASN A 37 -15.44 -20.40 18.73
C ASN A 37 -15.60 -21.71 19.52
N ARG A 38 -15.47 -22.86 18.86
CA ARG A 38 -15.50 -24.19 19.49
C ARG A 38 -14.11 -24.70 19.91
N GLY A 39 -13.06 -23.97 19.59
CA GLY A 39 -11.67 -24.38 19.86
C GLY A 39 -11.14 -25.47 18.93
N ASP A 40 -11.80 -25.77 17.81
CA ASP A 40 -11.31 -26.75 16.82
C ASP A 40 -10.29 -26.09 15.87
N LEU A 41 -9.16 -25.67 16.44
CA LEU A 41 -8.14 -24.88 15.74
C LEU A 41 -7.47 -25.66 14.60
N ALA A 42 -7.36 -26.99 14.73
CA ALA A 42 -6.80 -27.85 13.69
C ALA A 42 -7.69 -27.87 12.43
N THR A 43 -9.02 -27.96 12.60
CA THR A 43 -9.96 -27.89 11.48
C THR A 43 -10.01 -26.48 10.88
N VAL A 44 -9.96 -25.43 11.71
CA VAL A 44 -9.84 -24.03 11.24
C VAL A 44 -8.63 -23.88 10.31
N GLN A 45 -7.46 -24.31 10.75
CA GLN A 45 -6.23 -24.24 9.96
C GLN A 45 -6.37 -25.00 8.63
N LYS A 46 -6.93 -26.22 8.69
CA LYS A 46 -7.18 -27.03 7.49
C LYS A 46 -8.11 -26.31 6.51
N PHE A 47 -9.20 -25.74 6.99
CA PHE A 47 -10.20 -25.09 6.15
C PHE A 47 -9.68 -23.80 5.52
N CYS A 48 -8.93 -22.98 6.26
CA CYS A 48 -8.25 -21.81 5.71
C CYS A 48 -7.33 -22.19 4.55
N ASN A 49 -6.50 -23.22 4.73
CA ASN A 49 -5.60 -23.69 3.67
C ASN A 49 -6.34 -24.25 2.44
N ILE A 50 -7.48 -24.91 2.63
CA ILE A 50 -8.34 -25.38 1.53
C ILE A 50 -8.87 -24.17 0.74
N CYS A 51 -9.40 -23.15 1.42
CA CYS A 51 -9.90 -21.95 0.78
C CYS A 51 -8.80 -21.23 -0.01
N ILE A 52 -7.62 -21.02 0.60
CA ILE A 52 -6.47 -20.37 -0.04
C ILE A 52 -6.06 -21.11 -1.32
N ARG A 53 -6.01 -22.45 -1.27
CA ARG A 53 -5.64 -23.29 -2.42
C ARG A 53 -6.68 -23.23 -3.55
N ASN A 54 -7.96 -23.08 -3.21
CA ASN A 54 -9.05 -23.10 -4.18
C ASN A 54 -9.34 -21.73 -4.80
N ASN A 55 -8.91 -20.65 -4.16
CA ASN A 55 -9.09 -19.30 -4.66
C ASN A 55 -8.24 -19.06 -5.91
N VAL A 56 -8.89 -18.71 -7.02
CA VAL A 56 -8.22 -18.33 -8.27
C VAL A 56 -7.58 -16.95 -8.17
N ASN A 57 -8.23 -16.02 -7.47
CA ASN A 57 -7.70 -14.67 -7.24
C ASN A 57 -7.08 -14.57 -5.84
N PRO A 58 -5.75 -14.35 -5.73
CA PRO A 58 -5.06 -14.26 -4.44
C PRO A 58 -5.61 -13.17 -3.49
N VAL A 59 -6.30 -12.15 -3.99
CA VAL A 59 -6.90 -11.11 -3.13
C VAL A 59 -7.92 -11.70 -2.15
N TYR A 60 -8.63 -12.77 -2.52
CA TYR A 60 -9.58 -13.45 -1.63
C TYR A 60 -8.91 -14.30 -0.56
N ASN A 61 -7.58 -14.44 -0.58
CA ASN A 61 -6.84 -15.18 0.45
C ASN A 61 -6.67 -14.37 1.73
N LEU A 62 -6.76 -13.04 1.66
CA LEU A 62 -6.41 -12.14 2.78
C LEU A 62 -7.16 -12.48 4.08
N PRO A 63 -8.50 -12.68 4.09
CA PRO A 63 -9.21 -13.01 5.33
C PRO A 63 -8.72 -14.34 5.96
N TYR A 64 -8.45 -15.35 5.13
CA TYR A 64 -7.98 -16.65 5.61
C TYR A 64 -6.54 -16.58 6.13
N LEU A 65 -5.69 -15.77 5.49
CA LEU A 65 -4.32 -15.51 5.95
C LEU A 65 -4.30 -14.79 7.30
N GLN A 66 -5.18 -13.82 7.53
CA GLN A 66 -5.32 -13.13 8.83
C GLN A 66 -5.76 -14.09 9.95
N ILE A 67 -6.63 -15.06 9.64
CA ILE A 67 -7.01 -16.11 10.60
C ILE A 67 -5.81 -17.02 10.91
N LEU A 68 -5.09 -17.46 9.88
CA LEU A 68 -3.88 -18.30 10.06
C LEU A 68 -2.77 -17.57 10.82
N GLU A 69 -2.59 -16.27 10.58
CA GLU A 69 -1.65 -15.43 11.32
C GLU A 69 -1.93 -15.49 12.82
N ASN A 70 -3.18 -15.24 13.22
CA ASN A 70 -3.59 -15.28 14.62
C ASN A 70 -3.37 -16.67 15.25
N LEU A 71 -3.69 -17.74 14.52
CA LEU A 71 -3.42 -19.11 14.99
C LEU A 71 -1.94 -19.36 15.21
N TYR A 72 -1.09 -19.06 14.22
CA TYR A 72 0.34 -19.34 14.32
C TYR A 72 1.05 -18.46 15.34
N ARG A 73 0.55 -17.26 15.60
CA ARG A 73 0.99 -16.44 16.75
C ARG A 73 0.67 -17.13 18.07
N ASN A 74 -0.57 -17.56 18.27
CA ASN A 74 -1.01 -18.18 19.52
C ASN A 74 -0.30 -19.52 19.79
N ASP A 75 -0.03 -20.29 18.74
CA ASP A 75 0.67 -21.57 18.82
C ASP A 75 2.21 -21.43 18.85
N ASN A 76 2.75 -20.21 18.82
CA ASN A 76 4.18 -19.92 18.69
C ASN A 76 4.85 -20.65 17.50
N ASN A 77 4.11 -20.87 16.41
CA ASN A 77 4.59 -21.55 15.21
C ASN A 77 5.31 -20.57 14.28
N THR A 78 6.53 -20.19 14.66
CA THR A 78 7.35 -19.22 13.92
C THR A 78 7.57 -19.58 12.44
N PRO A 79 7.87 -20.84 12.07
CA PRO A 79 8.05 -21.20 10.66
C PRO A 79 6.79 -20.94 9.81
N ALA A 80 5.61 -21.30 10.31
CA ALA A 80 4.36 -21.09 9.59
C ALA A 80 3.95 -19.60 9.58
N LEU A 81 4.16 -18.90 10.69
CA LEU A 81 3.92 -17.46 10.80
C LEU A 81 4.73 -16.68 9.75
N LYS A 82 6.02 -16.99 9.61
CA LYS A 82 6.90 -16.35 8.62
C LYS A 82 6.32 -16.43 7.20
N VAL A 83 5.79 -17.59 6.80
CA VAL A 83 5.20 -17.80 5.47
C VAL A 83 3.93 -16.96 5.33
N VAL A 84 3.05 -17.00 6.33
CA VAL A 84 1.79 -16.23 6.29
C VAL A 84 2.03 -14.73 6.23
N LEU A 85 2.94 -14.17 7.06
CA LEU A 85 3.25 -12.74 7.02
C LEU A 85 3.83 -12.33 5.66
N GLN A 86 4.63 -13.19 5.03
CA GLN A 86 5.15 -12.93 3.69
C GLN A 86 4.03 -12.88 2.64
N ASP A 87 3.08 -13.80 2.70
CA ASP A 87 1.93 -13.85 1.80
C ASP A 87 1.01 -12.64 2.01
N ILE A 88 0.78 -12.23 3.27
CA ILE A 88 0.05 -11.00 3.59
C ILE A 88 0.78 -9.79 3.03
N LEU A 89 2.10 -9.65 3.23
CA LEU A 89 2.88 -8.54 2.64
C LEU A 89 2.79 -8.49 1.11
N TRP A 90 2.57 -9.64 0.46
CA TRP A 90 2.42 -9.72 -0.98
C TRP A 90 1.03 -9.33 -1.49
N LEU A 91 0.04 -9.23 -0.60
CA LEU A 91 -1.30 -8.77 -0.88
C LEU A 91 -1.51 -7.35 -0.35
N GLU A 92 -1.09 -7.08 0.86
CA GLU A 92 -1.26 -5.84 1.60
C GLU A 92 0.08 -5.42 2.23
N PRO A 93 0.96 -4.81 1.42
CA PRO A 93 2.28 -4.40 1.89
C PRO A 93 2.16 -3.28 2.93
N GLY A 94 2.89 -3.39 4.04
CA GLY A 94 2.91 -2.40 5.11
C GLY A 94 4.18 -2.46 5.93
N ILE A 95 4.63 -1.30 6.43
CA ILE A 95 5.95 -1.17 7.07
C ILE A 95 6.05 -1.92 8.40
N GLU A 96 4.99 -1.93 9.22
CA GLU A 96 5.01 -2.62 10.50
C GLU A 96 5.06 -4.14 10.32
N LEU A 97 4.23 -4.67 9.42
CA LEU A 97 4.24 -6.08 9.04
C LEU A 97 5.60 -6.50 8.44
N TYR A 98 6.22 -5.61 7.66
CA TYR A 98 7.54 -5.86 7.08
C TYR A 98 8.62 -5.95 8.16
N LYS A 99 8.65 -5.01 9.12
CA LYS A 99 9.60 -5.06 10.25
C LYS A 99 9.48 -6.38 10.98
N GLU A 100 8.26 -6.76 11.34
CA GLU A 100 8.00 -7.99 12.06
C GLU A 100 8.47 -9.22 11.27
N TRP A 101 8.10 -9.30 9.98
CA TRP A 101 8.55 -10.39 9.12
C TRP A 101 10.08 -10.46 9.05
N THR A 102 10.78 -9.33 8.91
CA THR A 102 12.26 -9.32 8.89
C THR A 102 12.90 -9.76 10.20
N GLU A 103 12.27 -9.47 11.34
CA GLU A 103 12.72 -9.91 12.66
C GLU A 103 12.60 -11.44 12.83
N LEU A 104 11.59 -12.06 12.19
CA LEU A 104 11.43 -13.51 12.16
C LEU A 104 12.37 -14.20 11.16
N VAL A 105 12.53 -13.65 9.96
CA VAL A 105 13.32 -14.27 8.88
C VAL A 105 14.81 -14.33 9.23
N LYS A 106 15.37 -13.22 9.71
CA LYS A 106 16.79 -13.01 10.06
C LYS A 106 17.83 -13.32 8.98
N ASP A 107 17.47 -13.99 7.88
CA ASP A 107 18.32 -14.24 6.72
C ASP A 107 18.36 -13.01 5.80
N PRO A 108 19.51 -12.32 5.67
CA PRO A 108 19.64 -11.15 4.82
C PRO A 108 19.41 -11.43 3.34
N GLU A 109 19.74 -12.63 2.85
CA GLU A 109 19.59 -12.93 1.42
C GLU A 109 18.12 -13.15 1.06
N GLU A 110 17.35 -13.83 1.91
CA GLU A 110 15.90 -13.96 1.76
C GLU A 110 15.19 -12.60 1.81
N ILE A 111 15.55 -11.74 2.77
CA ILE A 111 15.01 -10.37 2.89
C ILE A 111 15.32 -9.57 1.62
N LYS A 112 16.54 -9.68 1.09
CA LYS A 112 16.96 -9.01 -0.14
C LYS A 112 16.20 -9.53 -1.36
N GLN A 113 15.98 -10.84 -1.48
CA GLN A 113 15.19 -11.42 -2.56
C GLN A 113 13.74 -10.93 -2.54
N PHE A 114 13.12 -10.91 -1.36
CA PHE A 114 11.77 -10.37 -1.17
C PHE A 114 11.70 -8.89 -1.57
N ARG A 115 12.66 -8.08 -1.09
CA ARG A 115 12.79 -6.67 -1.42
C ARG A 115 12.95 -6.42 -2.93
N ASN A 116 13.72 -7.26 -3.63
CA ASN A 116 13.87 -7.16 -5.09
C ASN A 116 12.56 -7.47 -5.82
N LYS A 117 11.78 -8.45 -5.35
CA LYS A 117 10.45 -8.75 -5.90
C LYS A 117 9.49 -7.58 -5.69
N LEU A 118 9.45 -7.00 -4.48
CA LEU A 118 8.65 -5.81 -4.17
C LEU A 118 9.02 -4.65 -5.10
N PHE A 119 10.31 -4.37 -5.26
CA PHE A 119 10.79 -3.33 -6.17
C PHE A 119 10.34 -3.57 -7.61
N ALA A 120 10.39 -4.82 -8.09
CA ALA A 120 9.93 -5.15 -9.42
C ALA A 120 8.45 -4.81 -9.63
N LYS A 121 7.58 -5.07 -8.63
CA LYS A 121 6.17 -4.67 -8.67
C LYS A 121 5.97 -3.16 -8.57
N ALA A 122 6.67 -2.50 -7.65
CA ALA A 122 6.61 -1.05 -7.44
C ALA A 122 7.02 -0.23 -8.67
N ARG A 123 7.80 -0.82 -9.59
CA ARG A 123 8.19 -0.16 -10.84
C ARG A 123 7.03 -0.02 -11.83
N SER A 124 6.00 -0.87 -11.75
CA SER A 124 4.82 -0.70 -12.59
C SER A 124 4.02 0.51 -12.10
N ILE A 125 3.74 1.46 -12.99
CA ILE A 125 2.90 2.64 -12.69
C ILE A 125 1.43 2.33 -13.01
N ASP A 126 1.02 1.06 -12.86
CA ASP A 126 -0.39 0.72 -12.91
C ASP A 126 -1.03 0.94 -11.53
N TYR A 127 -2.33 1.23 -11.53
CA TYR A 127 -3.09 1.47 -10.31
C TYR A 127 -3.09 0.26 -9.38
N GLN A 128 -3.12 -0.95 -9.94
CA GLN A 128 -3.15 -2.20 -9.17
C GLN A 128 -1.88 -2.39 -8.33
N ASN A 129 -0.76 -1.79 -8.75
CA ASN A 129 0.53 -1.84 -8.07
C ASN A 129 0.84 -0.58 -7.26
N MET A 130 -0.09 0.39 -7.19
CA MET A 130 0.10 1.64 -6.46
C MET A 130 0.43 1.40 -4.98
N ARG A 131 -0.20 0.42 -4.33
CA ARG A 131 0.14 0.03 -2.95
C ARG A 131 1.59 -0.42 -2.78
N PHE A 132 2.14 -1.18 -3.74
CA PHE A 132 3.55 -1.60 -3.70
C PHE A 132 4.49 -0.42 -3.95
N ARG A 133 4.06 0.53 -4.79
CA ARG A 133 4.81 1.77 -5.03
C ARG A 133 4.89 2.64 -3.78
N LEU A 134 3.76 2.89 -3.12
CA LEU A 134 3.73 3.66 -1.88
C LEU A 134 4.57 2.97 -0.80
N PHE A 135 4.39 1.66 -0.64
CA PHE A 135 5.20 0.88 0.28
C PHE A 135 6.70 0.91 -0.05
N TRP A 136 7.09 0.91 -1.33
CA TRP A 136 8.49 1.05 -1.72
C TRP A 136 9.09 2.39 -1.27
N ILE A 137 8.34 3.49 -1.43
CA ILE A 137 8.77 4.81 -0.94
C ILE A 137 8.90 4.80 0.58
N GLU A 138 7.91 4.27 1.30
CA GLU A 138 7.97 4.13 2.76
C GLU A 138 9.17 3.30 3.22
N LEU A 139 9.43 2.17 2.55
CA LEU A 139 10.55 1.30 2.84
C LEU A 139 11.89 2.03 2.64
N LEU A 140 12.05 2.79 1.55
CA LEU A 140 13.26 3.57 1.34
C LEU A 140 13.45 4.65 2.40
N LEU A 141 12.38 5.32 2.82
CA LEU A 141 12.43 6.31 3.89
C LEU A 141 12.79 5.66 5.23
N PHE A 142 12.19 4.52 5.55
CA PHE A 142 12.51 3.72 6.73
C PHE A 142 13.98 3.27 6.74
N GLU A 143 14.51 2.86 5.59
CA GLU A 143 15.93 2.50 5.43
C GLU A 143 16.89 3.71 5.39
N GLY A 144 16.40 4.95 5.55
CA GLY A 144 17.20 6.16 5.47
C GLY A 144 17.73 6.51 4.07
N LYS A 145 17.23 5.86 3.01
CA LYS A 145 17.70 6.00 1.63
C LYS A 145 17.03 7.18 0.90
N ILE A 146 17.10 8.36 1.51
CA ILE A 146 16.39 9.57 1.06
C ILE A 146 16.81 10.00 -0.35
N ASP A 147 18.11 9.94 -0.69
CA ASP A 147 18.57 10.28 -2.05
C ASP A 147 18.01 9.34 -3.13
N LYS A 148 17.76 8.09 -2.77
CA LYS A 148 17.13 7.14 -3.67
C LYS A 148 15.67 7.48 -3.89
N VAL A 149 14.96 7.94 -2.85
CA VAL A 149 13.59 8.47 -2.99
C VAL A 149 13.58 9.66 -3.95
N PHE A 150 14.45 10.65 -3.77
CA PHE A 150 14.54 11.77 -4.71
C PHE A 150 14.85 11.32 -6.15
N THR A 151 15.73 10.34 -6.32
CA THR A 151 16.08 9.79 -7.64
C THR A 151 14.88 9.13 -8.30
N ASP A 152 14.16 8.29 -7.56
CA ASP A 152 12.97 7.59 -8.06
C ASP A 152 11.88 8.61 -8.43
N LEU A 153 11.56 9.56 -7.54
CA LEU A 153 10.53 10.57 -7.77
C LEU A 153 10.87 11.51 -8.94
N LYS A 154 12.14 11.87 -9.15
CA LYS A 154 12.52 12.67 -10.33
C LYS A 154 12.12 12.02 -11.66
N THR A 155 12.17 10.70 -11.73
CA THR A 155 11.86 9.96 -12.97
C THR A 155 10.37 9.72 -13.16
N ARG A 156 9.68 9.44 -12.05
CA ARG A 156 8.28 9.02 -12.02
C ARG A 156 7.76 9.50 -10.68
N CYS A 157 7.04 10.61 -10.62
CA CYS A 157 6.43 11.10 -9.38
C CYS A 157 4.92 11.10 -9.54
N LEU A 158 4.24 10.49 -8.58
CA LEU A 158 2.81 10.61 -8.42
C LEU A 158 2.51 11.54 -7.25
N VAL A 159 1.34 12.19 -7.28
CA VAL A 159 0.86 13.02 -6.18
C VAL A 159 0.87 12.23 -4.86
N TRP A 160 0.47 10.96 -4.93
CA TRP A 160 0.43 10.06 -3.78
C TRP A 160 1.79 9.76 -3.17
N ASP A 161 2.85 9.67 -3.99
CA ASP A 161 4.21 9.49 -3.46
C ASP A 161 4.60 10.68 -2.58
N LEU A 162 4.29 11.89 -3.04
CA LEU A 162 4.52 13.12 -2.29
C LEU A 162 3.66 13.16 -1.03
N MET A 163 2.39 12.71 -1.09
CA MET A 163 1.51 12.69 0.08
C MET A 163 2.07 11.88 1.25
N VAL A 164 2.77 10.78 0.96
CA VAL A 164 3.42 9.91 1.95
C VAL A 164 4.80 10.42 2.37
N SER A 165 5.58 10.96 1.43
CA SER A 165 6.99 11.31 1.68
C SER A 165 7.27 12.76 2.06
N LEU A 166 6.31 13.68 1.83
CA LEU A 166 6.52 15.14 1.87
C LEU A 166 7.22 15.63 3.15
N SER A 167 6.71 15.25 4.32
CA SER A 167 7.24 15.74 5.60
C SER A 167 8.68 15.31 5.84
N VAL A 168 9.05 14.10 5.40
CA VAL A 168 10.41 13.57 5.57
C VAL A 168 11.36 14.25 4.57
N LEU A 169 10.93 14.38 3.31
CA LEU A 169 11.72 15.04 2.27
C LEU A 169 11.93 16.52 2.59
N TYR A 170 10.90 17.23 3.05
CA TYR A 170 10.98 18.63 3.46
C TYR A 170 12.01 18.85 4.56
N LYS A 171 11.99 18.01 5.60
CA LYS A 171 12.95 18.10 6.72
C LYS A 171 14.39 17.82 6.28
N ASN A 172 14.56 16.97 5.26
CA ASN A 172 15.87 16.64 4.72
C ASN A 172 16.42 17.74 3.82
N ASP A 173 15.61 18.22 2.86
CA ASP A 173 15.97 19.27 1.92
C ASP A 173 14.69 19.95 1.38
N ALA A 174 14.28 21.04 2.03
CA ALA A 174 13.08 21.78 1.67
C ALA A 174 13.14 22.33 0.23
N ASN A 175 14.32 22.77 -0.21
CA ASN A 175 14.54 23.37 -1.51
C ASN A 175 14.40 22.33 -2.64
N LYS A 176 15.08 21.19 -2.50
CA LYS A 176 14.99 20.06 -3.43
C LYS A 176 13.59 19.46 -3.45
N THR A 177 12.90 19.45 -2.31
CA THR A 177 11.52 18.97 -2.19
C THR A 177 10.53 19.90 -2.90
N LEU A 178 10.63 21.21 -2.70
CA LEU A 178 9.77 22.18 -3.39
C LEU A 178 10.00 22.13 -4.90
N PHE A 179 11.26 22.04 -5.34
CA PHE A 179 11.59 21.84 -6.74
C PHE A 179 10.94 20.58 -7.30
N LEU A 180 11.00 19.46 -6.58
CA LEU A 180 10.34 18.22 -6.98
C LEU A 180 8.83 18.44 -7.11
N ILE A 181 8.16 19.00 -6.11
CA ILE A 181 6.69 19.20 -6.12
C ILE A 181 6.25 20.05 -7.32
N LEU A 182 6.92 21.17 -7.56
CA LEU A 182 6.57 22.09 -8.64
C LEU A 182 6.88 21.49 -10.02
N ASN A 183 7.87 20.59 -10.13
CA ASN A 183 8.29 20.01 -11.39
C ASN A 183 7.74 18.63 -11.70
N ALA A 184 7.30 17.85 -10.72
CA ALA A 184 7.17 16.41 -10.90
C ALA A 184 5.76 15.96 -11.36
N LEU A 185 4.79 16.86 -11.42
CA LEU A 185 3.41 16.50 -11.79
C LEU A 185 3.11 16.80 -13.25
N SER A 186 3.60 15.99 -14.20
CA SER A 186 2.99 15.96 -15.53
C SER A 186 1.55 15.47 -15.41
N ALA A 187 0.58 16.18 -15.99
CA ALA A 187 -0.85 15.80 -16.03
C ALA A 187 -1.16 14.43 -16.69
N SER A 188 -0.16 13.64 -17.08
CA SER A 188 -0.33 12.40 -17.85
C SER A 188 -0.08 11.12 -17.06
N MET A 189 0.01 11.15 -15.73
CA MET A 189 0.09 9.91 -14.92
C MET A 189 -1.25 9.53 -14.28
N VAL A 190 -2.33 10.03 -14.88
CA VAL A 190 -3.68 9.46 -14.76
C VAL A 190 -3.56 8.01 -15.20
N SER A 191 -3.49 7.08 -14.25
CA SER A 191 -3.86 5.71 -14.56
C SER A 191 -5.28 5.80 -15.11
N SER A 192 -5.58 5.13 -16.21
CA SER A 192 -6.87 5.17 -16.92
C SER A 192 -8.13 4.87 -16.08
N ASN A 193 -7.97 4.65 -14.77
CA ASN A 193 -8.96 4.14 -13.83
C ASN A 193 -9.11 4.99 -12.55
N VAL A 194 -8.43 6.14 -12.43
CA VAL A 194 -8.70 7.09 -11.33
C VAL A 194 -9.77 8.05 -11.83
N GLU A 195 -10.88 8.14 -11.10
CA GLU A 195 -11.88 9.18 -11.39
C GLU A 195 -11.23 10.55 -11.21
N GLU A 196 -11.39 11.43 -12.20
CA GLU A 196 -10.77 12.75 -12.25
C GLU A 196 -11.04 13.56 -10.95
N GLU A 197 -12.17 13.31 -10.29
CA GLU A 197 -12.54 13.90 -9.00
C GLU A 197 -11.62 13.51 -7.83
N GLU A 198 -11.22 12.24 -7.73
CA GLU A 198 -10.34 11.78 -6.64
C GLU A 198 -8.95 12.42 -6.75
N GLU A 199 -8.43 12.57 -7.98
CA GLU A 199 -7.15 13.21 -8.22
C GLU A 199 -7.17 14.69 -7.81
N VAL A 200 -8.22 15.42 -8.19
CA VAL A 200 -8.38 16.84 -7.81
C VAL A 200 -8.38 17.00 -6.29
N ILE A 201 -9.08 16.12 -5.57
CA ILE A 201 -9.10 16.12 -4.10
C ILE A 201 -7.69 15.94 -3.53
N VAL A 202 -6.92 14.99 -4.06
CA VAL A 202 -5.58 14.67 -3.54
C VAL A 202 -4.58 15.77 -3.88
N VAL A 203 -4.67 16.35 -5.08
CA VAL A 203 -3.87 17.51 -5.48
C VAL A 203 -4.14 18.71 -4.55
N ASN A 204 -5.41 19.01 -4.26
CA ASN A 204 -5.77 20.08 -3.34
C ASN A 204 -5.23 19.83 -1.93
N LYS A 205 -5.34 18.61 -1.42
CA LYS A 205 -4.72 18.22 -0.14
C LYS A 205 -3.20 18.40 -0.14
N LEU A 206 -2.53 18.08 -1.25
CA LEU A 206 -1.09 18.30 -1.37
C LEU A 206 -0.75 19.80 -1.37
N ILE A 207 -1.51 20.63 -2.09
CA ILE A 207 -1.36 22.09 -2.09
C ILE A 207 -1.48 22.63 -0.67
N GLU A 208 -2.53 22.26 0.08
CA GLU A 208 -2.70 22.68 1.47
C GLU A 208 -1.53 22.29 2.37
N LYS A 209 -0.97 21.08 2.18
CA LYS A 209 0.24 20.65 2.91
C LYS A 209 1.45 21.50 2.54
N VAL A 210 1.63 21.83 1.27
CA VAL A 210 2.73 22.69 0.80
C VAL A 210 2.61 24.08 1.43
N GLU A 211 1.43 24.67 1.42
CA GLU A 211 1.20 26.01 2.01
C GLU A 211 1.42 26.05 3.52
N LYS A 212 1.23 24.92 4.21
CA LYS A 212 1.57 24.79 5.64
C LYS A 212 3.07 24.65 5.91
N LEU A 213 3.83 24.09 4.96
CA LEU A 213 5.27 23.81 5.12
C LEU A 213 6.17 24.91 4.58
N TYR A 214 5.73 25.65 3.57
CA TYR A 214 6.53 26.66 2.89
C TYR A 214 5.90 28.03 3.05
N SER A 215 6.73 29.04 3.35
CA SER A 215 6.26 30.42 3.32
C SER A 215 5.94 30.85 1.88
N GLU A 216 5.03 31.80 1.75
CA GLU A 216 4.69 32.42 0.48
C GLU A 216 5.93 32.93 -0.27
N GLN A 217 6.85 33.60 0.45
CA GLN A 217 8.08 34.13 -0.12
C GLN A 217 8.99 33.03 -0.70
N MET A 218 9.07 31.86 -0.06
CA MET A 218 9.83 30.71 -0.59
C MET A 218 9.22 30.20 -1.90
N ILE A 219 7.90 30.06 -1.94
CA ILE A 219 7.20 29.57 -3.14
C ILE A 219 7.40 30.57 -4.28
N GLN A 220 7.20 31.87 -4.05
CA GLN A 220 7.37 32.91 -5.06
C GLN A 220 8.80 32.93 -5.62
N SER A 221 9.82 32.91 -4.76
CA SER A 221 11.23 32.89 -5.19
C SER A 221 11.56 31.67 -6.07
N TYR A 222 10.99 30.51 -5.74
CA TYR A 222 11.10 29.32 -6.59
C TYR A 222 10.42 29.47 -7.94
N LEU A 223 9.20 30.02 -7.98
CA LEU A 223 8.50 30.28 -9.23
C LEU A 223 9.28 31.25 -10.13
N GLU A 224 9.90 32.28 -9.57
CA GLU A 224 10.78 33.20 -10.32
C GLU A 224 11.99 32.48 -10.91
N THR A 225 12.57 31.54 -10.15
CA THR A 225 13.71 30.74 -10.60
C THR A 225 13.29 29.82 -11.75
N LEU A 226 12.13 29.16 -11.65
CA LEU A 226 11.60 28.30 -12.70
C LEU A 226 11.22 29.08 -13.97
N LYS A 227 10.70 30.31 -13.84
CA LYS A 227 10.42 31.21 -14.98
C LYS A 227 11.66 31.50 -15.84
N LYS A 228 12.81 31.68 -15.20
CA LYS A 228 14.08 32.01 -15.87
C LYS A 228 14.65 30.83 -16.66
N ASP A 229 14.26 29.60 -16.34
CA ASP A 229 14.62 28.41 -17.12
C ASP A 229 13.50 28.06 -18.10
N HIS A 230 13.63 28.51 -19.35
CA HIS A 230 12.66 28.33 -20.43
C HIS A 230 12.24 26.87 -20.69
N ARG A 231 13.02 25.88 -20.22
CA ARG A 231 12.66 24.45 -20.33
C ARG A 231 11.53 24.03 -19.40
N TYR A 232 11.31 24.77 -18.30
CA TYR A 232 10.28 24.46 -17.31
C TYR A 232 8.96 25.16 -17.58
N PHE A 233 8.99 26.35 -18.17
CA PHE A 233 7.78 27.15 -18.42
C PHE A 233 6.92 26.62 -19.58
N SER A 234 7.45 25.78 -20.46
CA SER A 234 6.65 25.05 -21.46
C SER A 234 5.78 23.93 -20.86
N THR A 235 5.90 23.65 -19.54
CA THR A 235 5.11 22.65 -18.82
C THR A 235 3.94 23.24 -18.01
N PHE A 236 3.20 24.23 -18.55
CA PHE A 236 1.97 24.78 -17.94
C PHE A 236 0.83 23.78 -17.70
N HIS A 237 1.02 22.51 -18.08
CA HIS A 237 0.10 21.43 -17.82
C HIS A 237 0.22 20.83 -16.41
N LYS A 238 1.14 21.30 -15.55
CA LYS A 238 1.28 20.76 -14.18
C LYS A 238 0.29 21.43 -13.21
N PRO A 239 -0.68 20.71 -12.60
CA PRO A 239 -1.76 21.32 -11.80
C PRO A 239 -1.26 22.18 -10.63
N ILE A 240 -0.26 21.71 -9.88
CA ILE A 240 0.27 22.43 -8.72
C ILE A 240 1.04 23.69 -9.14
N LEU A 241 1.88 23.58 -10.18
CA LEU A 241 2.59 24.74 -10.71
C LEU A 241 1.59 25.78 -11.22
N LYS A 242 0.58 25.36 -11.98
CA LYS A 242 -0.50 26.23 -12.47
C LYS A 242 -1.24 26.91 -11.32
N TYR A 243 -1.54 26.19 -10.24
CA TYR A 243 -2.18 26.75 -9.05
C TYR A 243 -1.36 27.88 -8.45
N PHE A 244 -0.08 27.64 -8.13
CA PHE A 244 0.75 28.64 -7.46
C PHE A 244 1.10 29.82 -8.37
N THR A 245 1.35 29.58 -9.66
CA THR A 245 1.57 30.63 -10.66
C THR A 245 0.35 31.55 -10.76
N LYS A 246 -0.86 30.99 -10.83
CA LYS A 246 -2.12 31.76 -10.82
C LYS A 246 -2.32 32.52 -9.50
N LYS A 247 -2.09 31.86 -8.36
CA LYS A 247 -2.29 32.44 -7.03
C LYS A 247 -1.45 33.70 -6.82
N TYR A 248 -0.21 33.71 -7.33
CA TYR A 248 0.72 34.82 -7.13
C TYR A 248 0.84 35.77 -8.32
N ASN A 249 -0.09 35.71 -9.30
CA ASN A 249 -0.09 36.55 -10.51
C ASN A 249 1.25 36.55 -11.26
N MET A 250 1.84 35.36 -11.37
CA MET A 250 3.10 35.10 -12.05
C MET A 250 2.84 34.50 -13.42
#